data_AF-A0A957V2T5-F1
#
_entry.id   AF-A0A957V2T5-F1
#
_cell.length_a   1.000
_cell.length_b   1.000
_cell.length_c   1.000
_cell.angle_alpha   90.00
_cell.angle_beta   90.00
_cell.angle_gamma   90.00
#
_symmetry.space_group_name_H-M   'P 1'
#
loop_
_entity.id
_entity.type
_entity.pdbx_description
1 polymer ?
#
loop_
_entity_poly.entity_id
_entity_poly.type
_entity_poly.pdbx_seq_one_letter_code
_entity_poly.pdbx_strand_id
1 'polypeptide(L)'
;EIIEGRSAVDESMVTGESLPVDKAPGDAVIGATVNTTGAFKFQATKVGKDTALAQIVKLVQDAMGSKAPIARLVDVVSGYFVPTVMIIAILTFLAWFNFGPSPALAYAVVTAVTVLIIACPCAVGMAVPLSLVAGVGKGAEHGVLIRNGEALQTASQLKV
;
A
#
# COMPACT_ATOMS: atom_id res chain seq x y z
N GLU A 1 -14.57 -26.13 21.62
CA GLU A 1 -15.36 -26.21 22.86
C GLU A 1 -14.70 -27.19 23.80
N ILE A 2 -14.61 -26.88 25.09
CA ILE A 2 -14.02 -27.80 26.08
C ILE A 2 -14.99 -28.93 26.37
N ILE A 3 -14.50 -30.18 26.27
CA ILE A 3 -15.28 -31.40 26.53
C ILE A 3 -14.95 -32.00 27.90
N GLU A 4 -13.72 -31.83 28.38
CA GLU A 4 -13.28 -32.40 29.66
C GLU A 4 -12.13 -31.58 30.25
N GLY A 5 -12.14 -31.35 31.56
CA GLY A 5 -11.11 -30.59 32.27
C GLY A 5 -11.45 -29.11 32.44
N ARG A 6 -10.59 -28.40 33.17
CA ARG A 6 -10.69 -26.97 33.45
C ARG A 6 -9.29 -26.37 33.50
N SER A 7 -9.13 -25.15 33.00
CA SER A 7 -7.86 -24.45 33.03
C SER A 7 -8.05 -22.95 32.85
N ALA A 8 -7.06 -22.17 33.29
CA ALA A 8 -6.95 -20.76 32.94
C ALA A 8 -6.23 -20.61 31.58
N VAL A 9 -6.83 -19.84 30.69
CA VAL A 9 -6.31 -19.57 29.34
C VAL A 9 -5.99 -18.08 29.21
N ASP A 10 -4.77 -17.78 28.82
CA ASP A 10 -4.33 -16.42 28.51
C ASP A 10 -4.74 -16.08 27.06
N GLU A 11 -5.74 -15.21 26.93
CA GLU A 11 -6.27 -14.71 25.66
C GLU A 11 -5.70 -13.33 25.27
N SER A 12 -4.71 -12.81 26.00
CA SER A 12 -4.16 -11.45 25.83
C SER A 12 -3.69 -11.13 24.42
N MET A 13 -3.14 -12.13 23.71
CA MET A 13 -2.68 -11.99 22.32
C MET A 13 -3.80 -11.73 21.31
N VAL A 14 -5.06 -12.05 21.65
CA VAL A 14 -6.22 -11.94 20.75
C VAL A 14 -7.24 -10.94 21.26
N THR A 15 -7.58 -10.96 22.55
CA THR A 15 -8.59 -10.07 23.15
C THR A 15 -7.98 -8.78 23.72
N GLY A 16 -6.68 -8.78 24.02
CA GLY A 16 -6.01 -7.68 24.69
C GLY A 16 -6.25 -7.61 26.20
N GLU A 17 -7.04 -8.52 26.77
CA GLU A 17 -7.28 -8.58 28.21
C GLU A 17 -6.07 -9.19 28.92
N SER A 18 -5.57 -8.53 29.97
CA SER A 18 -4.31 -8.91 30.63
C SER A 18 -4.45 -10.07 31.62
N LEU A 19 -5.66 -10.43 32.03
CA LEU A 19 -5.91 -11.50 32.99
C LEU A 19 -6.31 -12.78 32.27
N PRO A 20 -5.73 -13.94 32.63
CA PRO A 20 -6.18 -15.23 32.13
C PRO A 20 -7.65 -15.48 32.48
N VAL A 21 -8.39 -16.06 31.55
CA VAL A 21 -9.81 -16.39 31.71
C VAL A 21 -9.94 -17.86 32.08
N ASP A 22 -10.68 -18.15 33.15
CA ASP A 22 -11.01 -19.52 33.53
C ASP A 22 -11.97 -20.15 32.50
N LYS A 23 -11.64 -21.34 32.03
CA LYS A 23 -12.44 -22.10 31.07
C LYS A 23 -12.85 -23.45 31.64
N ALA A 24 -14.12 -23.79 31.45
CA ALA A 24 -14.76 -25.01 31.90
C ALA A 24 -15.44 -25.75 30.72
N PRO A 25 -15.92 -27.00 30.91
CA PRO A 25 -16.62 -27.73 29.86
C PRO A 25 -17.84 -26.94 29.35
N GLY A 26 -17.99 -26.87 28.03
CA GLY A 26 -18.97 -26.01 27.34
C GLY A 26 -18.42 -24.67 26.86
N ASP A 27 -17.25 -24.23 27.36
CA ASP A 27 -16.68 -22.96 26.94
C ASP A 27 -15.94 -23.07 25.60
N ALA A 28 -16.03 -21.99 24.82
CA ALA A 28 -15.24 -21.82 23.61
C ALA A 28 -13.79 -21.42 23.96
N VAL A 29 -12.84 -22.02 23.24
CA VAL A 29 -11.42 -21.70 23.30
C VAL A 29 -10.98 -21.18 21.94
N ILE A 30 -10.18 -20.12 21.95
CA ILE A 30 -9.66 -19.49 20.74
C ILE A 30 -8.30 -20.13 20.40
N GLY A 31 -8.08 -20.44 19.13
CA GLY A 31 -6.78 -20.95 18.68
C GLY A 31 -5.67 -19.89 18.83
N ALA A 32 -4.45 -20.34 19.15
CA ALA A 32 -3.26 -19.51 19.42
C ALA A 32 -3.25 -18.75 20.76
N THR A 33 -4.18 -19.03 21.68
CA THR A 33 -4.09 -18.59 23.08
C THR A 33 -3.21 -19.54 23.89
N VAL A 34 -2.72 -19.09 25.04
CA VAL A 34 -1.78 -19.86 25.87
C VAL A 34 -2.50 -20.50 27.04
N ASN A 35 -2.46 -21.82 27.13
CA ASN A 35 -2.95 -22.54 28.30
C ASN A 35 -1.92 -22.44 29.44
N THR A 36 -2.34 -22.05 30.64
CA THR A 36 -1.40 -21.77 31.75
C THR A 36 -1.23 -22.96 32.70
N THR A 37 -2.17 -23.20 33.61
CA THR A 37 -1.95 -24.06 34.79
C THR A 37 -2.66 -25.42 34.77
N GLY A 38 -3.70 -25.59 33.94
CA GLY A 38 -4.48 -26.82 33.87
C GLY A 38 -4.31 -27.60 32.55
N ALA A 39 -5.00 -28.72 32.44
CA ALA A 39 -5.11 -29.50 31.22
C ALA A 39 -6.58 -29.73 30.90
N PHE A 40 -6.95 -29.62 29.63
CA PHE A 40 -8.30 -29.87 29.16
C PHE A 40 -8.27 -30.52 27.78
N LYS A 41 -9.28 -31.34 27.51
CA LYS A 41 -9.59 -31.81 26.16
C LYS A 41 -10.63 -30.89 25.56
N PHE A 42 -10.44 -30.52 24.30
CA PHE A 42 -11.38 -29.70 23.58
C PHE A 42 -11.72 -30.35 22.23
N GLN A 43 -12.94 -30.14 21.78
CA GLN A 43 -13.37 -30.44 20.42
C GLN A 43 -13.10 -29.23 19.53
N ALA A 44 -12.41 -29.46 18.41
CA ALA A 44 -12.16 -28.44 17.41
C ALA A 44 -13.46 -28.13 16.64
N THR A 45 -13.99 -26.91 16.78
CA THR A 45 -15.21 -26.45 16.10
C THR A 45 -14.91 -25.68 14.82
N LYS A 46 -13.76 -25.01 14.74
CA LYS A 46 -13.28 -24.27 13.56
C LYS A 46 -11.80 -24.57 13.35
N VAL A 47 -11.40 -24.89 12.13
CA VAL A 47 -10.02 -25.27 11.78
C VAL A 47 -9.56 -24.59 10.49
N GLY A 48 -8.24 -24.41 10.35
CA GLY A 48 -7.66 -23.77 9.16
C GLY A 48 -8.18 -22.35 8.93
N LYS A 49 -8.84 -22.13 7.79
CA LYS A 49 -9.30 -20.80 7.34
C LYS A 49 -10.43 -20.22 8.19
N ASP A 50 -11.15 -21.06 8.92
CA ASP A 50 -12.29 -20.63 9.75
C ASP A 50 -11.86 -20.25 11.17
N THR A 51 -10.57 -20.36 11.50
CA THR A 51 -10.04 -19.94 12.80
C THR A 51 -10.12 -18.43 12.98
N ALA A 52 -10.27 -17.97 14.22
CA ALA A 52 -10.28 -16.54 14.53
C ALA A 52 -9.01 -15.83 14.00
N LEU A 53 -7.84 -16.43 14.20
CA LEU A 53 -6.57 -15.89 13.71
C LEU A 53 -6.53 -15.80 12.17
N ALA A 54 -7.00 -16.83 11.46
CA ALA A 54 -7.05 -16.78 10.00
C ALA A 54 -8.01 -15.69 9.49
N GLN A 55 -9.13 -15.45 10.19
CA GLN A 55 -10.03 -14.35 9.86
C GLN A 55 -9.39 -12.99 10.12
N ILE A 56 -8.66 -12.81 11.23
CA ILE A 56 -7.91 -11.58 11.51
C ILE A 56 -6.86 -11.33 10.43
N VAL A 57 -6.07 -12.35 10.06
CA VAL A 57 -5.07 -12.24 8.99
C VAL A 57 -5.72 -11.86 7.67
N LYS A 58 -6.86 -12.47 7.33
CA LYS A 58 -7.63 -12.13 6.12
C LYS A 58 -8.10 -10.67 6.15
N LEU A 59 -8.70 -10.22 7.26
CA LEU A 59 -9.15 -8.84 7.41
C LEU A 59 -8.00 -7.84 7.26
N VAL A 60 -6.83 -8.15 7.82
CA VAL A 60 -5.62 -7.34 7.67
C VAL A 60 -5.14 -7.34 6.22
N GLN A 61 -5.10 -8.49 5.55
CA GLN A 61 -4.73 -8.57 4.13
C GLN A 61 -5.70 -7.79 3.23
N ASP A 62 -7.00 -7.92 3.46
CA ASP A 62 -8.05 -7.18 2.73
C ASP A 62 -7.88 -5.66 2.93
N ALA A 63 -7.44 -5.23 4.12
CA ALA A 63 -7.13 -3.83 4.41
C ALA A 63 -5.79 -3.34 3.81
N MET A 64 -4.78 -4.21 3.67
CA MET A 64 -3.44 -3.86 3.16
C MET A 64 -3.34 -3.78 1.63
N GLY A 65 -4.40 -4.09 0.87
CA GLY A 65 -4.44 -4.04 -0.60
C GLY A 65 -4.48 -2.64 -1.24
N SER A 66 -4.27 -1.58 -0.45
CA SER A 66 -4.43 -0.18 -0.87
C SER A 66 -3.17 0.36 -1.57
N LYS A 67 -3.30 0.83 -2.82
CA LYS A 67 -2.22 1.60 -3.48
C LYS A 67 -2.06 2.94 -2.78
N ALA A 68 -0.83 3.27 -2.36
CA ALA A 68 -0.49 4.56 -1.75
C ALA A 68 -1.04 5.74 -2.59
N PRO A 69 -1.81 6.67 -1.99
CA PRO A 69 -2.57 7.69 -2.71
C PRO A 69 -1.73 8.62 -3.60
N ILE A 70 -0.49 8.94 -3.20
CA ILE A 70 0.37 9.87 -3.96
C ILE A 70 0.81 9.34 -5.32
N ALA A 71 0.88 8.01 -5.50
CA ALA A 71 1.17 7.41 -6.80
C ALA A 71 0.09 7.78 -7.84
N ARG A 72 -1.17 7.92 -7.39
CA ARG A 72 -2.28 8.35 -8.26
C ARG A 72 -2.11 9.79 -8.75
N LEU A 73 -1.41 10.64 -7.99
CA LEU A 73 -1.20 12.04 -8.39
C LEU A 73 -0.30 12.12 -9.64
N VAL A 74 0.74 11.28 -9.70
CA VAL A 74 1.62 11.15 -10.86
C VAL A 74 0.87 10.58 -12.06
N ASP A 75 -0.01 9.60 -11.84
CA ASP A 75 -0.84 9.01 -12.89
C ASP A 75 -1.80 10.06 -13.51
N VAL A 76 -2.42 10.91 -12.68
CA VAL A 76 -3.29 12.00 -13.16
C VAL A 76 -2.51 13.02 -13.99
N VAL A 77 -1.36 13.47 -13.49
CA VAL A 77 -0.50 14.42 -14.22
C VAL A 77 -0.07 13.83 -15.57
N SER A 78 0.38 12.57 -15.57
CA SER A 78 0.78 11.87 -16.80
C SER A 78 -0.40 11.69 -17.76
N GLY A 79 -1.61 11.45 -17.23
CA GLY A 79 -2.85 11.32 -17.99
C GLY A 79 -3.23 12.58 -18.78
N TYR A 80 -2.90 13.78 -18.29
CA TYR A 80 -3.10 15.03 -19.03
C TYR A 80 -1.86 15.45 -19.85
N PHE A 81 -0.67 15.18 -19.34
CA PHE A 81 0.58 15.63 -19.94
C PHE A 81 0.88 14.90 -21.25
N VAL A 82 0.72 13.58 -21.29
CA VAL A 82 1.02 12.76 -22.49
C VAL A 82 0.15 13.17 -23.69
N PRO A 83 -1.19 13.30 -23.58
CA PRO A 83 -2.01 13.77 -24.69
C PRO A 83 -1.64 15.18 -25.16
N THR A 84 -1.34 16.09 -24.22
CA THR A 84 -0.99 17.48 -24.53
C THR A 84 0.29 17.56 -25.35
N VAL A 85 1.35 16.86 -24.93
CA VAL A 85 2.63 16.81 -25.65
C VAL A 85 2.46 16.20 -27.04
N MET A 86 1.63 15.16 -27.17
CA MET A 86 1.37 14.51 -28.45
C MET A 86 0.65 15.45 -29.43
N ILE A 87 -0.30 16.25 -28.96
CA ILE A 87 -0.95 17.29 -29.77
C ILE A 87 0.08 18.34 -30.21
N ILE A 88 0.93 18.82 -29.32
CA ILE A 88 1.97 19.82 -29.64
C ILE A 88 2.97 19.25 -30.66
N ALA A 89 3.38 17.99 -30.53
CA ALA A 89 4.28 17.34 -31.48
C ALA A 89 3.67 17.26 -32.89
N ILE A 90 2.38 16.90 -32.99
CA ILE A 90 1.64 16.87 -34.26
C ILE A 90 1.51 18.28 -34.86
N LEU A 91 1.16 19.29 -34.05
CA LEU A 91 1.06 20.67 -34.50
C LEU A 91 2.41 21.21 -35.00
N THR A 92 3.49 20.88 -34.29
CA THR A 92 4.86 21.25 -34.67
C THR A 92 5.23 20.59 -35.99
N PHE A 93 4.95 19.31 -36.16
CA PHE A 93 5.15 18.59 -37.42
C PHE A 93 4.40 19.24 -38.59
N LEU A 94 3.11 19.56 -38.42
CA LEU A 94 2.29 20.18 -39.46
C LEU A 94 2.75 21.60 -39.81
N ALA A 95 3.16 22.39 -38.82
CA ALA A 95 3.68 23.74 -39.04
C ALA A 95 4.96 23.73 -39.88
N TRP A 96 5.94 22.90 -39.51
CA TRP A 96 7.21 22.79 -40.22
C TRP A 96 7.11 22.02 -41.54
N PHE A 97 6.12 21.15 -41.70
CA PHE A 97 5.84 20.53 -43.00
C PHE A 97 5.33 21.54 -44.03
N ASN A 98 4.50 22.50 -43.61
CA ASN A 98 3.91 23.50 -44.51
C ASN A 98 4.79 24.74 -44.75
N PHE A 99 5.56 25.19 -43.74
CA PHE A 99 6.35 26.43 -43.80
C PHE A 99 7.87 26.20 -43.75
N GLY A 100 8.32 24.95 -43.66
CA GLY A 100 9.73 24.63 -43.45
C GLY A 100 10.60 24.75 -44.70
N PRO A 101 11.90 25.08 -44.54
CA PRO A 101 12.87 25.08 -45.63
C PRO A 101 13.08 23.67 -46.20
N SER A 102 13.42 23.57 -47.50
CA SER A 102 13.71 22.29 -48.14
C SER A 102 14.95 21.64 -47.51
N PRO A 103 14.92 20.35 -47.09
CA PRO A 103 13.83 19.38 -47.19
C PRO A 103 12.87 19.42 -45.98
N ALA A 104 11.63 19.87 -46.22
CA ALA A 104 10.63 20.10 -45.19
C ALA A 104 10.28 18.84 -44.38
N LEU A 105 10.27 17.67 -45.01
CA LEU A 105 9.91 16.40 -44.36
C LEU A 105 10.97 15.96 -43.34
N ALA A 106 12.26 16.13 -43.66
CA ALA A 106 13.33 15.83 -42.72
C ALA A 106 13.32 16.79 -41.53
N TYR A 107 13.12 18.08 -41.79
CA TYR A 107 13.09 19.11 -40.74
C TYR A 107 11.87 18.95 -39.81
N ALA A 108 10.69 18.64 -40.36
CA ALA A 108 9.47 18.41 -39.59
C ALA A 108 9.57 17.18 -38.68
N VAL A 109 10.15 16.07 -39.16
CA VAL A 109 10.35 14.86 -38.33
C VAL A 109 11.36 15.14 -37.20
N VAL A 110 12.48 15.79 -37.51
CA VAL A 110 13.50 16.10 -36.49
C VAL A 110 12.92 16.98 -35.39
N THR A 111 12.23 18.07 -35.74
CA THR A 111 11.63 18.99 -34.76
C THR A 111 10.53 18.33 -33.93
N ALA A 112 9.67 17.50 -34.52
CA ALA A 112 8.64 16.76 -33.79
C ALA A 112 9.26 15.76 -32.79
N VAL A 113 10.30 15.03 -33.20
CA VAL A 113 11.02 14.10 -32.31
C VAL A 113 11.75 14.87 -31.19
N THR A 114 12.34 16.03 -31.49
CA THR A 114 12.97 16.89 -30.48
C THR A 114 11.96 17.34 -29.41
N VAL A 115 10.74 17.72 -29.80
CA VAL A 115 9.67 18.07 -28.85
C VAL A 115 9.33 16.89 -27.93
N LEU A 116 9.21 15.68 -28.49
CA LEU A 116 8.93 14.47 -27.70
C LEU A 116 10.08 14.13 -26.73
N ILE A 117 11.33 14.28 -27.17
CA ILE A 117 12.52 14.01 -26.34
C ILE A 117 12.59 14.99 -25.16
N ILE A 118 12.43 16.29 -25.42
CA ILE A 118 12.49 17.33 -24.39
C ILE A 118 11.34 17.20 -23.38
N ALA A 119 10.18 16.72 -23.84
CA ALA A 119 9.01 16.56 -22.98
C ALA A 119 9.09 15.38 -22.01
N CYS A 120 10.07 14.47 -22.11
CA CYS A 120 10.12 13.26 -21.30
C CYS A 120 10.15 13.58 -19.78
N PRO A 121 9.12 13.21 -18.98
CA PRO A 121 8.97 13.67 -17.60
C PRO A 121 9.76 12.82 -16.59
N CYS A 122 11.01 12.46 -16.90
CA CYS A 122 11.83 11.51 -16.11
C CYS A 122 11.90 11.83 -14.60
N ALA A 123 11.90 13.11 -14.23
CA ALA A 123 11.97 13.55 -12.85
C ALA A 123 10.68 13.27 -12.05
N VAL A 124 9.53 13.30 -12.70
CA VAL A 124 8.22 13.17 -12.03
C VAL A 124 8.06 11.76 -11.44
N GLY A 125 8.49 10.73 -12.17
CA GLY A 125 8.42 9.33 -11.71
C GLY A 125 9.33 9.02 -10.53
N MET A 126 10.45 9.74 -10.38
CA MET A 126 11.39 9.54 -9.27
C MET A 126 11.10 10.43 -8.05
N ALA A 127 10.33 11.51 -8.20
CA ALA A 127 10.05 12.44 -7.11
C ALA A 127 9.38 11.75 -5.91
N VAL A 128 8.43 10.86 -6.16
CA VAL A 128 7.70 10.12 -5.11
C VAL A 128 8.61 9.19 -4.31
N PRO A 129 9.33 8.21 -4.90
CA PRO A 129 10.19 7.32 -4.11
C PRO A 129 11.32 8.06 -3.38
N LEU A 130 11.89 9.11 -3.97
CA LEU A 130 12.93 9.91 -3.30
C LEU A 130 12.39 10.61 -2.05
N SER A 131 11.22 11.25 -2.15
CA SER A 131 10.58 11.90 -1.00
C SER A 131 10.19 10.92 0.11
N LEU A 132 9.72 9.73 -0.24
CA LEU A 132 9.36 8.67 0.71
C LEU A 132 10.58 8.13 1.45
N VAL A 133 11.65 7.78 0.74
CA VAL A 133 12.87 7.24 1.37
C VAL A 133 13.52 8.28 2.28
N ALA A 134 13.56 9.55 1.85
CA ALA A 134 14.06 10.63 2.69
C ALA A 134 13.17 10.85 3.95
N GLY A 135 11.85 10.83 3.79
CA GLY A 135 10.91 10.98 4.91
C GLY A 135 10.97 9.82 5.92
N VAL A 136 11.05 8.58 5.43
CA VAL A 136 11.22 7.39 6.29
C VAL A 136 12.57 7.43 7.00
N GLY A 137 13.65 7.80 6.29
CA GLY A 137 14.98 7.98 6.88
C GLY A 137 14.95 9.00 8.02
N LYS A 138 14.28 10.14 7.81
CA LYS A 138 14.16 11.17 8.85
C LYS A 138 13.29 10.72 10.03
N GLY A 139 12.20 9.99 9.78
CA GLY A 139 11.38 9.41 10.84
C GLY A 139 12.16 8.41 11.71
N ALA A 140 13.02 7.60 11.08
CA ALA A 140 13.85 6.63 11.78
C ALA A 140 14.87 7.28 12.73
N GLU A 141 15.44 8.44 12.36
CA GLU A 141 16.31 9.23 13.25
C GLU A 141 15.61 9.66 14.56
N HIS A 142 14.29 9.78 14.52
CA HIS A 142 13.45 10.15 15.68
C HIS A 142 12.76 8.94 16.33
N GLY A 143 13.17 7.71 16.01
CA GLY A 143 12.59 6.49 16.58
C GLY A 143 11.20 6.13 16.03
N VAL A 144 10.76 6.76 14.95
CA VAL A 144 9.46 6.49 14.31
C VAL A 144 9.65 5.52 13.14
N LEU A 145 9.19 4.28 13.31
CA LEU A 145 9.24 3.28 12.26
C LEU A 145 7.99 3.33 11.37
N ILE A 146 8.14 3.91 10.18
CA ILE A 146 7.08 3.98 9.18
C ILE A 146 7.13 2.71 8.31
N ARG A 147 6.16 1.81 8.49
CA ARG A 147 6.09 0.53 7.76
C ARG A 147 5.46 0.64 6.36
N ASN A 148 4.75 1.72 6.06
CA ASN A 148 4.07 1.94 4.78
C ASN A 148 4.14 3.43 4.38
N GLY A 149 4.42 3.71 3.10
CA GLY A 149 4.41 5.07 2.56
C GLY A 149 3.04 5.76 2.64
N GLU A 150 1.95 5.01 2.59
CA GLU A 150 0.59 5.54 2.82
C GLU A 150 0.43 6.06 4.25
N ALA A 151 1.03 5.40 5.25
CA ALA A 151 0.98 5.86 6.64
C ALA A 151 1.67 7.22 6.81
N LEU A 152 2.79 7.45 6.10
CA LEU A 152 3.47 8.75 6.10
C LEU A 152 2.61 9.86 5.48
N GLN A 153 1.89 9.54 4.41
CA GLN A 153 1.00 10.49 3.75
C GLN A 153 -0.26 10.78 4.57
N THR A 154 -0.90 9.75 5.14
CA THR A 154 -2.07 9.93 6.00
C THR A 154 -1.68 10.74 7.24
N ALA A 155 -0.51 10.48 7.83
CA ALA A 155 -0.02 11.25 8.97
C ALA A 155 0.12 12.76 8.68
N SER A 156 0.50 13.15 7.45
CA SER A 156 0.58 14.57 7.07
C SER A 156 -0.79 15.22 6.81
N GLN A 157 -1.83 14.41 6.57
CA GLN A 157 -3.20 14.88 6.35
C GLN A 157 -4.05 14.93 7.62
N LEU A 158 -3.57 14.34 8.73
CA LEU A 158 -4.22 14.43 10.03
C LEU A 158 -4.21 15.88 10.50
N LYS A 159 -5.40 16.48 10.58
CA LYS A 159 -5.64 17.74 11.29
C LYS A 159 -6.18 17.39 12.67
N VAL A 160 -5.37 17.61 13.70
CA VAL A 160 -5.81 17.61 15.10
C VAL A 160 -6.07 19.05 15.51
#